data_AF-A0A8T4AVG3-F1
#
_entry.id   AF-A0A8T4AVG3-F1
#
_cell.length_a   1.000
_cell.length_b   1.000
_cell.length_c   1.000
_cell.angle_alpha   90.00
_cell.angle_beta   90.00
_cell.angle_gamma   90.00
#
_symmetry.space_group_name_H-M   'P 1'
#
loop_
_entity.id
_entity.type
_entity.pdbx_description
1 polymer ?
#
loop_
_entity_poly.entity_id
_entity_poly.type
_entity_poly.pdbx_seq_one_letter_code
_entity_poly.pdbx_strand_id
1 'polypeptide(L)'
;MAMKRKLEDFGELWPAEEQILAEIDSGEDIELHDGLPPKTPSEKYDVRAEFIRYLALGGCKACGLHEKGLRIVGARIIGVLDLEGGDLPRDLGLFACPFESELVFLSAKLQSLFLNHSLLPEGLSADRLEAKGNVVLDGVEAHGAVRLLGAKLGGDLDCDGVTFNAAKDGAGKPTGFAFGADGLEAKGSLLLRDVEAHGEVRLLGAKLGGDLECSGATFSAAKDGEGKTTGAAFGADRLEAKGSFFLRDVEAHGEVRLLGAKLGGNLDCEGATFNAAREDAGKSAGVAFGADMLEAKGSFFLRGGARISGRISLGLVEIHRELMMAADI
;
A
#
# COMPACT_ATOMS: atom_id res chain seq x y z
N MET A 1 -6.69 -24.18 -25.77
CA MET A 1 -5.35 -23.81 -25.29
C MET A 1 -5.02 -22.47 -25.93
N ALA A 2 -4.93 -21.38 -25.16
CA ALA A 2 -4.39 -20.14 -25.70
C ALA A 2 -2.94 -20.44 -26.16
N MET A 3 -2.59 -20.07 -27.40
CA MET A 3 -1.20 -20.19 -27.85
C MET A 3 -0.34 -19.38 -26.89
N LYS A 4 0.66 -20.03 -26.28
CA LYS A 4 1.66 -19.31 -25.49
C LYS A 4 2.40 -18.37 -26.44
N ARG A 5 2.33 -17.07 -26.15
CA ARG A 5 3.12 -16.03 -26.84
C ARG A 5 4.60 -16.46 -26.87
N LYS A 6 5.30 -16.15 -27.93
CA LYS A 6 6.74 -16.37 -28.12
C LYS A 6 7.48 -15.04 -28.10
N LEU A 7 8.79 -15.11 -27.95
CA LEU A 7 9.64 -13.91 -28.01
C LEU A 7 9.54 -13.22 -29.39
N GLU A 8 9.40 -13.99 -30.46
CA GLU A 8 9.23 -13.50 -31.84
C GLU A 8 7.97 -12.64 -32.02
N ASP A 9 6.93 -12.84 -31.20
CA ASP A 9 5.67 -12.09 -31.29
C ASP A 9 5.80 -10.62 -30.84
N PHE A 10 6.96 -10.24 -30.28
CA PHE A 10 7.30 -8.87 -29.91
C PHE A 10 7.98 -8.10 -31.06
N GLY A 11 8.31 -8.76 -32.18
CA GLY A 11 9.03 -8.11 -33.28
C GLY A 11 10.44 -7.66 -32.88
N GLU A 12 10.85 -6.48 -33.33
CA GLU A 12 12.10 -5.86 -32.88
C GLU A 12 11.97 -5.48 -31.41
N LEU A 13 12.94 -5.89 -30.60
CA LEU A 13 13.00 -5.56 -29.18
C LEU A 13 13.50 -4.13 -29.01
N TRP A 14 13.01 -3.45 -27.98
CA TRP A 14 13.53 -2.14 -27.62
C TRP A 14 14.88 -2.28 -26.91
N PRO A 15 15.74 -1.24 -26.93
CA PRO A 15 17.08 -1.32 -26.34
C PRO A 15 17.10 -1.84 -24.89
N ALA A 16 16.14 -1.41 -24.06
CA ALA A 16 16.01 -1.89 -22.69
C ALA A 16 15.53 -3.35 -22.60
N GLU A 17 14.67 -3.80 -23.51
CA GLU A 17 14.23 -5.20 -23.58
C GLU A 17 15.37 -6.13 -24.00
N GLU A 18 16.22 -5.70 -24.94
CA GLU A 18 17.44 -6.42 -25.32
C GLU A 18 18.40 -6.55 -24.14
N GLN A 19 18.62 -5.45 -23.39
CA GLN A 19 19.45 -5.47 -22.19
C GLN A 19 18.86 -6.40 -21.12
N ILE A 20 17.55 -6.34 -20.88
CA ILE A 20 16.88 -7.26 -19.94
C ILE A 20 17.17 -8.70 -20.33
N LEU A 21 16.99 -9.10 -21.60
CA LEU A 21 17.27 -10.47 -22.02
C LEU A 21 18.74 -10.87 -21.86
N ALA A 22 19.66 -9.94 -22.05
CA ALA A 22 21.09 -10.19 -21.93
C ALA A 22 21.54 -10.43 -20.48
N GLU A 23 20.81 -9.89 -19.50
CA GLU A 23 21.19 -9.89 -18.08
C GLU A 23 20.25 -10.72 -17.18
N ILE A 24 19.15 -11.26 -17.73
CA ILE A 24 18.07 -11.95 -17.00
C ILE A 24 18.51 -13.21 -16.23
N ASP A 25 19.66 -13.79 -16.57
CA ASP A 25 20.24 -14.97 -15.94
C ASP A 25 21.28 -14.65 -14.85
N SER A 26 21.64 -13.37 -14.68
CA SER A 26 22.68 -12.93 -13.73
C SER A 26 22.28 -13.09 -12.26
N GLY A 27 20.99 -12.93 -11.97
CA GLY A 27 20.47 -12.88 -10.60
C GLY A 27 20.74 -11.57 -9.86
N GLU A 28 21.33 -10.58 -10.52
CA GLU A 28 21.50 -9.23 -10.01
C GLU A 28 20.35 -8.33 -10.51
N ASP A 29 20.29 -7.11 -9.98
CA ASP A 29 19.33 -6.11 -10.45
C ASP A 29 19.74 -5.62 -11.84
N ILE A 30 18.81 -5.64 -12.79
CA ILE A 30 19.04 -5.16 -14.17
C ILE A 30 18.82 -3.64 -14.17
N GLU A 31 19.92 -2.90 -14.05
CA GLU A 31 19.91 -1.44 -13.99
C GLU A 31 19.83 -0.83 -15.39
N LEU A 32 18.65 -0.29 -15.73
CA LEU A 32 18.43 0.39 -17.00
C LEU A 32 18.71 1.89 -16.89
N HIS A 33 18.50 2.48 -15.70
CA HIS A 33 18.70 3.91 -15.45
C HIS A 33 19.27 4.16 -14.05
N ASP A 34 20.03 5.26 -13.90
CA ASP A 34 20.64 5.69 -12.64
C ASP A 34 19.56 6.16 -11.62
N GLY A 35 19.01 5.23 -10.84
CA GLY A 35 18.15 5.52 -9.69
C GLY A 35 16.72 5.96 -10.02
N LEU A 36 16.20 6.93 -9.25
CA LEU A 36 14.81 7.43 -9.30
C LEU A 36 14.34 7.74 -10.73
N PRO A 37 13.02 7.67 -11.01
CA PRO A 37 12.47 7.85 -12.35
C PRO A 37 13.05 9.09 -13.07
N PRO A 38 13.55 8.96 -14.31
CA PRO A 38 14.18 10.08 -15.00
C PRO A 38 13.20 11.26 -15.15
N LYS A 39 13.64 12.47 -14.75
CA LYS A 39 12.83 13.71 -14.84
C LYS A 39 12.42 14.07 -16.27
N THR A 40 13.15 13.53 -17.26
CA THR A 40 12.85 13.69 -18.68
C THR A 40 12.56 12.31 -19.28
N PRO A 41 11.38 12.11 -19.90
CA PRO A 41 11.05 10.87 -20.58
C PRO A 41 12.12 10.55 -21.63
N SER A 42 12.61 9.31 -21.62
CA SER A 42 13.54 8.78 -22.61
C SER A 42 13.08 7.40 -23.02
N GLU A 43 12.80 7.22 -24.31
CA GLU A 43 12.39 5.94 -24.89
C GLU A 43 13.49 4.86 -24.79
N LYS A 44 14.71 5.27 -24.43
CA LYS A 44 15.84 4.36 -24.19
C LYS A 44 15.55 3.33 -23.10
N TYR A 45 14.71 3.68 -22.12
CA TYR A 45 14.40 2.85 -20.95
C TYR A 45 12.98 2.30 -20.98
N ASP A 46 12.31 2.44 -22.13
CA ASP A 46 10.96 1.92 -22.30
C ASP A 46 11.01 0.40 -22.40
N VAL A 47 10.07 -0.23 -21.70
CA VAL A 47 9.86 -1.68 -21.72
C VAL A 47 8.38 -1.92 -21.86
N ARG A 48 7.96 -2.78 -22.79
CA ARG A 48 6.55 -3.11 -22.93
C ARG A 48 6.07 -3.89 -21.71
N ALA A 49 4.93 -3.48 -21.16
CA ALA A 49 4.27 -4.21 -20.09
C ALA A 49 3.99 -5.68 -20.45
N GLU A 50 3.57 -5.92 -21.70
CA GLU A 50 3.34 -7.27 -22.22
C GLU A 50 4.60 -8.14 -22.30
N PHE A 51 5.79 -7.52 -22.47
CA PHE A 51 7.07 -8.21 -22.45
C PHE A 51 7.43 -8.65 -21.02
N ILE A 52 7.24 -7.77 -20.04
CA ILE A 52 7.39 -8.11 -18.61
C ILE A 52 6.42 -9.21 -18.22
N ARG A 53 5.13 -9.11 -18.58
CA ARG A 53 4.13 -10.16 -18.34
C ARG A 53 4.61 -11.50 -18.90
N TYR A 54 5.11 -11.52 -20.13
CA TYR A 54 5.60 -12.73 -20.78
C TYR A 54 6.73 -13.38 -19.98
N LEU A 55 7.75 -12.61 -19.58
CA LEU A 55 8.88 -13.12 -18.78
C LEU A 55 8.43 -13.59 -17.39
N ALA A 56 7.63 -12.79 -16.68
CA ALA A 56 7.16 -13.07 -15.33
C ALA A 56 6.33 -14.37 -15.23
N LEU A 57 5.56 -14.69 -16.27
CA LEU A 57 4.78 -15.93 -16.38
C LEU A 57 5.61 -17.15 -16.83
N GLY A 58 6.95 -17.04 -16.82
CA GLY A 58 7.86 -18.11 -17.23
C GLY A 58 7.94 -18.30 -18.74
N GLY A 59 7.70 -17.24 -19.50
CA GLY A 59 7.99 -17.16 -20.93
C GLY A 59 9.49 -17.36 -21.22
N CYS A 60 9.79 -17.73 -22.45
CA CYS A 60 11.15 -17.97 -22.94
C CYS A 60 12.02 -18.86 -22.03
N LYS A 61 11.80 -20.17 -22.05
CA LYS A 61 12.68 -21.12 -21.34
C LYS A 61 14.15 -21.00 -21.75
N ALA A 62 14.42 -20.60 -22.99
CA ALA A 62 15.78 -20.42 -23.50
C ALA A 62 16.48 -19.18 -22.93
N CYS A 63 15.73 -18.21 -22.40
CA CYS A 63 16.29 -16.98 -21.85
C CYS A 63 16.94 -17.19 -20.47
N GLY A 64 16.76 -18.34 -19.84
CA GLY A 64 17.53 -18.69 -18.64
C GLY A 64 17.26 -17.83 -17.42
N LEU A 65 16.04 -17.29 -17.25
CA LEU A 65 15.66 -16.47 -16.09
C LEU A 65 16.24 -17.06 -14.79
N HIS A 66 16.91 -16.22 -14.00
CA HIS A 66 17.55 -16.61 -12.75
C HIS A 66 16.52 -16.98 -11.66
N GLU A 67 16.84 -17.89 -10.75
CA GLU A 67 15.93 -18.39 -9.69
C GLU A 67 15.36 -17.31 -8.76
N LYS A 68 16.07 -16.19 -8.63
CA LYS A 68 15.61 -14.99 -7.91
C LYS A 68 14.43 -14.27 -8.59
N GLY A 69 14.09 -14.61 -9.83
CA GLY A 69 13.01 -13.95 -10.57
C GLY A 69 13.46 -12.74 -11.38
N LEU A 70 12.49 -11.92 -11.80
CA LEU A 70 12.74 -10.77 -12.67
C LEU A 70 12.92 -9.52 -11.81
N ARG A 71 14.07 -8.86 -11.94
CA ARG A 71 14.45 -7.71 -11.10
C ARG A 71 14.96 -6.58 -11.99
N ILE A 72 14.12 -5.60 -12.23
CA ILE A 72 14.39 -4.50 -13.17
C ILE A 72 14.37 -3.18 -12.40
N VAL A 73 15.36 -2.33 -12.66
CA VAL A 73 15.48 -1.01 -12.03
C VAL A 73 15.41 0.09 -13.09
N GLY A 74 14.53 1.06 -12.88
CA GLY A 74 14.49 2.29 -13.68
C GLY A 74 13.86 2.17 -15.06
N ALA A 75 13.07 1.13 -15.32
CA ALA A 75 12.34 0.96 -16.57
C ALA A 75 11.05 1.80 -16.60
N ARG A 76 10.78 2.50 -17.71
CA ARG A 76 9.45 3.06 -17.95
C ARG A 76 8.57 1.98 -18.59
N ILE A 77 7.50 1.59 -17.88
CA ILE A 77 6.66 0.48 -18.30
C ILE A 77 5.51 1.00 -19.16
N ILE A 78 5.51 0.60 -20.44
CA ILE A 78 4.58 1.09 -21.47
C ILE A 78 3.41 0.12 -21.62
N GLY A 79 2.19 0.66 -21.54
CA GLY A 79 0.94 -0.08 -21.52
C GLY A 79 0.56 -0.69 -20.15
N VAL A 80 -0.53 -1.45 -20.15
CA VAL A 80 -1.07 -2.09 -18.94
C VAL A 80 -0.29 -3.37 -18.61
N LEU A 81 0.37 -3.39 -17.45
CA LEU A 81 0.95 -4.62 -16.91
C LEU A 81 -0.13 -5.42 -16.19
N ASP A 82 -0.85 -6.19 -16.99
CA ASP A 82 -1.84 -7.14 -16.51
C ASP A 82 -1.15 -8.45 -16.11
N LEU A 83 -1.31 -8.89 -14.86
CA LEU A 83 -0.90 -10.16 -14.28
C LEU A 83 -2.10 -10.91 -13.65
N GLU A 84 -3.33 -10.52 -13.99
CA GLU A 84 -4.57 -11.11 -13.48
C GLU A 84 -4.58 -12.63 -13.67
N GLY A 85 -4.88 -13.34 -12.56
CA GLY A 85 -4.94 -14.80 -12.50
C GLY A 85 -3.64 -15.53 -12.81
N GLY A 86 -2.53 -14.80 -12.95
CA GLY A 86 -1.21 -15.35 -13.26
C GLY A 86 -0.62 -16.16 -12.10
N ASP A 87 0.12 -17.22 -12.42
CA ASP A 87 0.95 -17.94 -11.46
C ASP A 87 2.43 -17.69 -11.81
N LEU A 88 3.05 -16.79 -11.05
CA LEU A 88 4.43 -16.38 -11.20
C LEU A 88 5.28 -17.25 -10.27
N PRO A 89 6.16 -18.11 -10.81
CA PRO A 89 6.88 -19.06 -9.98
C PRO A 89 7.93 -18.42 -9.06
N ARG A 90 8.28 -17.15 -9.31
CA ARG A 90 9.44 -16.43 -8.73
C ARG A 90 9.04 -15.00 -8.32
N ASP A 91 9.98 -14.28 -7.72
CA ASP A 91 9.78 -12.88 -7.36
C ASP A 91 9.65 -12.01 -8.62
N LEU A 92 8.91 -10.91 -8.46
CA LEU A 92 8.85 -9.84 -9.44
C LEU A 92 9.22 -8.53 -8.75
N GLY A 93 10.38 -7.99 -9.13
CA GLY A 93 10.88 -6.70 -8.68
C GLY A 93 10.91 -5.70 -9.84
N LEU A 94 10.16 -4.61 -9.69
CA LEU A 94 10.13 -3.47 -10.60
C LEU A 94 10.41 -2.22 -9.76
N PHE A 95 11.69 -1.89 -9.63
CA PHE A 95 12.18 -0.87 -8.72
C PHE A 95 12.38 0.46 -9.45
N ALA A 96 11.98 1.56 -8.83
CA ALA A 96 12.09 2.90 -9.42
C ALA A 96 11.51 3.01 -10.84
N CYS A 97 10.46 2.23 -11.13
CA CYS A 97 9.85 2.15 -12.45
C CYS A 97 8.63 3.08 -12.53
N PRO A 98 8.60 4.06 -13.46
CA PRO A 98 7.37 4.76 -13.79
C PRO A 98 6.48 3.92 -14.71
N PHE A 99 5.21 3.75 -14.34
CA PHE A 99 4.21 3.06 -15.14
C PHE A 99 3.36 4.05 -15.96
N GLU A 100 2.97 3.68 -17.17
CA GLU A 100 2.06 4.49 -18.00
C GLU A 100 0.59 4.34 -17.57
N SER A 101 0.20 3.14 -17.12
CA SER A 101 -1.19 2.78 -16.84
C SER A 101 -1.31 1.98 -15.55
N GLU A 102 -2.54 1.64 -15.16
CA GLU A 102 -2.83 0.82 -13.98
C GLU A 102 -2.05 -0.50 -13.97
N LEU A 103 -1.53 -0.86 -12.79
CA LEU A 103 -0.85 -2.12 -12.54
C LEU A 103 -1.85 -3.16 -12.00
N VAL A 104 -2.01 -4.30 -12.67
CA VAL A 104 -3.08 -5.26 -12.35
C VAL A 104 -2.50 -6.60 -11.91
N PHE A 105 -2.78 -7.00 -10.67
CA PHE A 105 -2.39 -8.26 -10.03
C PHE A 105 -3.61 -9.01 -9.46
N LEU A 106 -4.81 -8.73 -9.97
CA LEU A 106 -6.06 -9.32 -9.51
C LEU A 106 -5.97 -10.86 -9.46
N SER A 107 -6.10 -11.44 -8.27
CA SER A 107 -6.01 -12.91 -8.07
C SER A 107 -4.71 -13.56 -8.59
N ALA A 108 -3.63 -12.79 -8.74
CA ALA A 108 -2.32 -13.31 -9.12
C ALA A 108 -1.67 -14.08 -7.95
N LYS A 109 -0.74 -14.97 -8.27
CA LYS A 109 0.03 -15.76 -7.31
C LYS A 109 1.51 -15.60 -7.59
N LEU A 110 2.31 -15.32 -6.57
CA LEU A 110 3.75 -15.11 -6.72
C LEU A 110 4.54 -15.41 -5.45
N GLN A 111 5.87 -15.40 -5.55
CA GLN A 111 6.73 -15.49 -4.39
C GLN A 111 6.67 -14.18 -3.59
N SER A 112 7.24 -13.10 -4.10
CA SER A 112 7.17 -11.75 -3.52
C SER A 112 7.01 -10.70 -4.62
N LEU A 113 6.44 -9.55 -4.26
CA LEU A 113 6.31 -8.38 -5.13
C LEU A 113 7.14 -7.23 -4.56
N PHE A 114 7.98 -6.62 -5.39
CA PHE A 114 8.73 -5.42 -5.01
C PHE A 114 8.48 -4.31 -6.02
N LEU A 115 7.99 -3.17 -5.54
CA LEU A 115 7.70 -1.97 -6.34
C LEU A 115 8.41 -0.74 -5.78
N ASN A 116 9.44 -0.91 -4.94
CA ASN A 116 10.08 0.19 -4.21
C ASN A 116 10.40 1.38 -5.13
N HIS A 117 10.04 2.58 -4.69
CA HIS A 117 10.27 3.84 -5.37
C HIS A 117 9.64 3.97 -6.77
N SER A 118 8.72 3.09 -7.14
CA SER A 118 7.99 3.16 -8.41
C SER A 118 6.87 4.20 -8.38
N LEU A 119 6.54 4.74 -9.56
CA LEU A 119 5.45 5.70 -9.74
C LEU A 119 4.27 5.00 -10.38
N LEU A 120 3.11 5.05 -9.73
CA LEU A 120 1.86 4.40 -10.15
C LEU A 120 0.79 5.46 -10.45
N PRO A 121 0.75 6.06 -11.65
CA PRO A 121 -0.17 7.15 -11.97
C PRO A 121 -1.65 6.78 -11.83
N GLU A 122 -2.00 5.54 -12.13
CA GLU A 122 -3.39 5.04 -12.05
C GLU A 122 -3.63 4.08 -10.88
N GLY A 123 -2.61 3.82 -10.06
CA GLY A 123 -2.70 2.94 -8.88
C GLY A 123 -2.37 1.46 -9.16
N LEU A 124 -2.81 0.60 -8.24
CA LEU A 124 -2.53 -0.84 -8.22
C LEU A 124 -3.79 -1.61 -7.86
N SER A 125 -4.20 -2.53 -8.73
CA SER A 125 -5.31 -3.47 -8.48
C SER A 125 -4.78 -4.86 -8.16
N ALA A 126 -4.62 -5.17 -6.88
CA ALA A 126 -4.09 -6.44 -6.38
C ALA A 126 -5.07 -7.16 -5.43
N ASP A 127 -6.38 -7.00 -5.68
CA ASP A 127 -7.40 -7.71 -4.92
C ASP A 127 -7.18 -9.24 -5.04
N ARG A 128 -7.28 -9.95 -3.92
CA ARG A 128 -7.07 -11.41 -3.81
C ARG A 128 -5.69 -11.89 -4.26
N LEU A 129 -4.68 -11.02 -4.30
CA LEU A 129 -3.29 -11.41 -4.52
C LEU A 129 -2.85 -12.45 -3.48
N GLU A 130 -2.16 -13.51 -3.91
CA GLU A 130 -1.51 -14.49 -3.02
C GLU A 130 0.01 -14.42 -3.19
N ALA A 131 0.71 -13.77 -2.25
CA ALA A 131 2.16 -13.76 -2.19
C ALA A 131 2.66 -14.74 -1.10
N LYS A 132 3.62 -15.60 -1.42
CA LYS A 132 4.21 -16.51 -0.42
C LYS A 132 5.13 -15.80 0.57
N GLY A 133 5.73 -14.69 0.14
CA GLY A 133 6.59 -13.81 0.92
C GLY A 133 5.93 -12.45 1.11
N ASN A 134 6.74 -11.41 0.88
CA ASN A 134 6.37 -10.03 1.16
C ASN A 134 5.77 -9.33 -0.08
N VAL A 135 5.03 -8.26 0.18
CA VAL A 135 4.75 -7.22 -0.82
C VAL A 135 5.37 -5.94 -0.29
N VAL A 136 6.24 -5.32 -1.09
CA VAL A 136 7.05 -4.17 -0.68
C VAL A 136 6.80 -3.03 -1.65
N LEU A 137 6.26 -1.93 -1.12
CA LEU A 137 5.84 -0.73 -1.83
C LEU A 137 6.63 0.51 -1.37
N ASP A 138 7.70 0.36 -0.61
CA ASP A 138 8.37 1.48 0.06
C ASP A 138 8.70 2.63 -0.89
N GLY A 139 8.37 3.85 -0.49
CA GLY A 139 8.60 5.06 -1.27
C GLY A 139 7.86 5.11 -2.61
N VAL A 140 6.84 4.27 -2.83
CA VAL A 140 5.95 4.37 -3.99
C VAL A 140 5.18 5.70 -3.95
N GLU A 141 4.97 6.28 -5.11
CA GLU A 141 4.04 7.39 -5.30
C GLU A 141 2.85 6.91 -6.14
N ALA A 142 1.67 6.84 -5.55
CA ALA A 142 0.46 6.39 -6.23
C ALA A 142 -0.53 7.56 -6.43
N HIS A 143 -0.97 7.76 -7.68
CA HIS A 143 -1.99 8.76 -8.06
C HIS A 143 -3.37 8.16 -8.37
N GLY A 144 -3.51 6.87 -8.09
CA GLY A 144 -4.78 6.14 -8.05
C GLY A 144 -4.80 5.20 -6.86
N ALA A 145 -5.95 4.57 -6.63
CA ALA A 145 -6.14 3.70 -5.47
C ALA A 145 -5.20 2.50 -5.51
N VAL A 146 -4.56 2.19 -4.39
CA VAL A 146 -3.85 0.93 -4.18
C VAL A 146 -4.77 -0.04 -3.45
N ARG A 147 -5.05 -1.18 -4.08
CA ARG A 147 -6.05 -2.15 -3.63
C ARG A 147 -5.44 -3.53 -3.43
N LEU A 148 -5.60 -4.07 -2.22
CA LEU A 148 -5.16 -5.40 -1.80
C LEU A 148 -6.30 -6.14 -1.07
N LEU A 149 -7.55 -5.94 -1.53
CA LEU A 149 -8.72 -6.47 -0.82
C LEU A 149 -8.70 -8.00 -0.81
N GLY A 150 -8.75 -8.59 0.39
CA GLY A 150 -8.67 -10.03 0.57
C GLY A 150 -7.34 -10.66 0.11
N ALA A 151 -6.27 -9.88 -0.05
CA ALA A 151 -4.95 -10.40 -0.36
C ALA A 151 -4.42 -11.27 0.80
N LYS A 152 -3.54 -12.23 0.47
CA LYS A 152 -2.93 -13.18 1.40
C LYS A 152 -1.43 -13.17 1.24
N LEU A 153 -0.73 -12.72 2.27
CA LEU A 153 0.72 -12.58 2.27
C LEU A 153 1.35 -13.53 3.28
N GLY A 154 2.35 -14.28 2.84
CA GLY A 154 3.08 -15.17 3.72
C GLY A 154 4.12 -14.47 4.60
N GLY A 155 4.40 -13.18 4.33
CA GLY A 155 5.21 -12.30 5.18
C GLY A 155 4.53 -10.94 5.42
N ASP A 156 5.31 -9.87 5.32
CA ASP A 156 4.92 -8.49 5.61
C ASP A 156 4.31 -7.78 4.39
N LEU A 157 3.51 -6.74 4.65
CA LEU A 157 3.22 -5.68 3.69
C LEU A 157 3.98 -4.43 4.14
N ASP A 158 4.99 -4.04 3.36
CA ASP A 158 5.80 -2.85 3.63
C ASP A 158 5.39 -1.72 2.68
N CYS A 159 5.05 -0.58 3.25
CA CYS A 159 4.57 0.61 2.57
C CYS A 159 5.18 1.86 3.20
N ASP A 160 6.40 1.75 3.73
CA ASP A 160 7.09 2.88 4.36
C ASP A 160 7.35 4.03 3.38
N GLY A 161 7.11 5.26 3.81
CA GLY A 161 7.36 6.47 3.02
C GLY A 161 6.50 6.58 1.76
N VAL A 162 5.39 5.83 1.68
CA VAL A 162 4.50 5.84 0.51
C VAL A 162 3.59 7.06 0.51
N THR A 163 3.40 7.65 -0.67
CA THR A 163 2.35 8.64 -0.91
C THR A 163 1.16 7.98 -1.60
N PHE A 164 0.04 7.83 -0.89
CA PHE A 164 -1.21 7.32 -1.45
C PHE A 164 -2.16 8.47 -1.80
N ASN A 165 -2.51 8.63 -3.07
CA ASN A 165 -3.57 9.55 -3.49
C ASN A 165 -4.76 8.76 -4.03
N ALA A 166 -5.96 9.08 -3.56
CA ALA A 166 -7.18 8.54 -4.14
C ALA A 166 -7.32 8.98 -5.61
N ALA A 167 -7.86 8.07 -6.44
CA ALA A 167 -8.13 8.36 -7.85
C ALA A 167 -9.05 9.57 -7.99
N LYS A 168 -8.86 10.37 -9.04
CA LYS A 168 -9.68 11.57 -9.28
C LYS A 168 -10.75 11.30 -10.33
N ASP A 169 -11.95 11.84 -10.15
CA ASP A 169 -12.98 11.85 -11.18
C ASP A 169 -12.63 12.80 -12.34
N GLY A 170 -13.46 12.84 -13.39
CA GLY A 170 -13.27 13.73 -14.54
C GLY A 170 -13.33 15.23 -14.23
N ALA A 171 -13.70 15.62 -13.00
CA ALA A 171 -13.63 16.99 -12.50
C ALA A 171 -12.39 17.22 -11.60
N GLY A 172 -11.49 16.24 -11.50
CA GLY A 172 -10.27 16.30 -10.68
C GLY A 172 -10.50 16.05 -9.19
N LYS A 173 -11.68 15.55 -8.79
CA LYS A 173 -12.04 15.37 -7.38
C LYS A 173 -11.65 13.96 -6.90
N PRO A 174 -11.02 13.82 -5.72
CA PRO A 174 -10.72 12.50 -5.15
C PRO A 174 -11.99 11.65 -5.01
N THR A 175 -11.90 10.38 -5.40
CA THR A 175 -12.97 9.39 -5.34
C THR A 175 -12.54 8.25 -4.44
N GLY A 176 -13.39 7.89 -3.48
CA GLY A 176 -13.17 6.71 -2.64
C GLY A 176 -11.96 6.80 -1.71
N PHE A 177 -11.23 5.70 -1.60
CA PHE A 177 -10.10 5.49 -0.70
C PHE A 177 -8.77 5.57 -1.46
N ALA A 178 -7.69 5.93 -0.79
CA ALA A 178 -6.35 5.99 -1.37
C ALA A 178 -5.65 4.62 -1.27
N PHE A 179 -5.87 3.92 -0.17
CA PHE A 179 -5.37 2.57 0.07
C PHE A 179 -6.46 1.70 0.69
N GLY A 180 -6.69 0.52 0.13
CA GLY A 180 -7.71 -0.41 0.62
C GLY A 180 -7.18 -1.83 0.68
N ALA A 181 -7.22 -2.40 1.87
CA ALA A 181 -6.78 -3.75 2.18
C ALA A 181 -7.79 -4.42 3.14
N ASP A 182 -9.09 -4.18 2.92
CA ASP A 182 -10.16 -4.86 3.67
C ASP A 182 -10.01 -6.38 3.52
N GLY A 183 -10.05 -7.09 4.64
CA GLY A 183 -9.87 -8.55 4.70
C GLY A 183 -8.48 -9.05 4.33
N LEU A 184 -7.45 -8.19 4.28
CA LEU A 184 -6.05 -8.60 4.13
C LEU A 184 -5.67 -9.64 5.20
N GLU A 185 -4.98 -10.70 4.80
CA GLU A 185 -4.37 -11.66 5.73
C GLU A 185 -2.86 -11.68 5.50
N ALA A 186 -2.10 -11.01 6.36
CA ALA A 186 -0.64 -11.04 6.35
C ALA A 186 -0.14 -11.89 7.53
N LYS A 187 0.77 -12.84 7.27
CA LYS A 187 1.38 -13.62 8.36
C LYS A 187 2.37 -12.79 9.18
N GLY A 188 2.87 -11.70 8.62
CA GLY A 188 3.72 -10.73 9.29
C GLY A 188 2.97 -9.45 9.70
N SER A 189 3.69 -8.34 9.67
CA SER A 189 3.23 -6.99 10.01
C SER A 189 2.75 -6.21 8.77
N LEU A 190 2.04 -5.11 9.03
CA LEU A 190 1.78 -4.05 8.05
C LEU A 190 2.54 -2.79 8.50
N LEU A 191 3.45 -2.32 7.65
CA LEU A 191 4.31 -1.17 7.92
C LEU A 191 3.87 -0.01 7.02
N LEU A 192 3.52 1.11 7.64
CA LEU A 192 3.00 2.34 7.05
C LEU A 192 3.72 3.54 7.69
N ARG A 193 5.03 3.42 7.97
CA ARG A 193 5.79 4.51 8.60
C ARG A 193 5.96 5.65 7.62
N ASP A 194 5.88 6.88 8.11
CA ASP A 194 6.11 8.09 7.31
C ASP A 194 5.23 8.16 6.04
N VAL A 195 4.05 7.54 6.05
CA VAL A 195 3.10 7.53 4.93
C VAL A 195 2.35 8.86 4.84
N GLU A 196 2.11 9.34 3.63
CA GLU A 196 1.18 10.44 3.35
C GLU A 196 -0.02 9.92 2.54
N ALA A 197 -1.21 9.91 3.14
CA ALA A 197 -2.44 9.44 2.49
C ALA A 197 -3.47 10.56 2.29
N HIS A 198 -3.85 10.79 1.03
CA HIS A 198 -4.89 11.70 0.59
C HIS A 198 -6.12 10.92 0.11
N GLY A 199 -6.95 10.57 1.07
CA GLY A 199 -8.07 9.63 0.94
C GLY A 199 -8.05 8.62 2.07
N GLU A 200 -9.18 7.93 2.29
CA GLU A 200 -9.27 6.94 3.38
C GLU A 200 -8.23 5.82 3.19
N VAL A 201 -7.58 5.41 4.29
CA VAL A 201 -6.82 4.16 4.42
C VAL A 201 -7.74 3.12 5.07
N ARG A 202 -8.02 2.00 4.39
CA ARG A 202 -8.99 0.99 4.83
C ARG A 202 -8.36 -0.38 5.09
N LEU A 203 -8.59 -0.91 6.27
CA LEU A 203 -8.09 -2.19 6.78
C LEU A 203 -9.20 -2.99 7.49
N LEU A 204 -10.44 -2.88 7.00
CA LEU A 204 -11.59 -3.46 7.67
C LEU A 204 -11.48 -4.98 7.73
N GLY A 205 -11.52 -5.55 8.93
CA GLY A 205 -11.40 -7.00 9.13
C GLY A 205 -10.05 -7.60 8.70
N ALA A 206 -9.01 -6.78 8.52
CA ALA A 206 -7.68 -7.29 8.22
C ALA A 206 -7.12 -8.12 9.40
N LYS A 207 -6.25 -9.08 9.09
CA LYS A 207 -5.61 -9.98 10.05
C LYS A 207 -4.10 -9.95 9.87
N LEU A 208 -3.40 -9.54 10.91
CA LEU A 208 -1.94 -9.39 10.92
C LEU A 208 -1.34 -10.36 11.93
N GLY A 209 -0.34 -11.12 11.50
CA GLY A 209 0.41 -12.00 12.38
C GLY A 209 1.42 -11.26 13.25
N GLY A 210 1.74 -10.01 12.91
CA GLY A 210 2.60 -9.10 13.66
C GLY A 210 1.89 -7.81 14.05
N ASP A 211 2.63 -6.71 13.94
CA ASP A 211 2.22 -5.36 14.33
C ASP A 211 1.54 -4.61 13.16
N LEU A 212 0.80 -3.57 13.50
CA LEU A 212 0.44 -2.49 12.58
C LEU A 212 1.24 -1.25 13.00
N GLU A 213 2.08 -0.74 12.11
CA GLU A 213 3.01 0.35 12.41
C GLU A 213 2.75 1.54 11.48
N CYS A 214 2.32 2.67 12.04
CA CYS A 214 1.99 3.88 11.29
C CYS A 214 2.77 5.10 11.81
N SER A 215 3.88 4.92 12.52
CA SER A 215 4.62 6.03 13.13
C SER A 215 5.00 7.10 12.09
N GLY A 216 4.78 8.37 12.42
CA GLY A 216 5.08 9.51 11.54
C GLY A 216 4.10 9.72 10.38
N ALA A 217 3.07 8.88 10.24
CA ALA A 217 2.15 8.97 9.10
C ALA A 217 1.17 10.16 9.20
N THR A 218 0.80 10.70 8.04
CA THR A 218 -0.25 11.69 7.86
C THR A 218 -1.43 11.08 7.10
N PHE A 219 -2.60 10.98 7.73
CA PHE A 219 -3.82 10.46 7.11
C PHE A 219 -4.85 11.57 6.93
N SER A 220 -5.22 11.87 5.69
CA SER A 220 -6.24 12.86 5.37
C SER A 220 -7.45 12.19 4.71
N ALA A 221 -8.63 12.33 5.32
CA ALA A 221 -9.88 11.91 4.70
C ALA A 221 -10.08 12.61 3.35
N ALA A 222 -10.77 11.94 2.43
CA ALA A 222 -11.18 12.55 1.18
C ALA A 222 -12.06 13.77 1.45
N LYS A 223 -11.98 14.76 0.56
CA LYS A 223 -12.81 15.99 0.59
C LYS A 223 -13.78 15.97 -0.59
N ASP A 224 -15.01 16.40 -0.36
CA ASP A 224 -15.96 16.64 -1.44
C ASP A 224 -15.62 17.91 -2.23
N GLY A 225 -16.44 18.20 -3.24
CA GLY A 225 -16.27 19.39 -4.09
C GLY A 225 -16.45 20.73 -3.37
N GLU A 226 -16.93 20.72 -2.12
CA GLU A 226 -17.08 21.90 -1.26
C GLU A 226 -15.94 21.97 -0.21
N GLY A 227 -15.01 21.01 -0.24
CA GLY A 227 -13.86 20.94 0.66
C GLY A 227 -14.18 20.29 2.01
N LYS A 228 -15.38 19.71 2.17
CA LYS A 228 -15.80 19.02 3.39
C LYS A 228 -15.31 17.59 3.38
N THR A 229 -14.80 17.13 4.51
CA THR A 229 -14.33 15.75 4.68
C THR A 229 -15.50 14.77 4.58
N THR A 230 -15.38 13.74 3.73
CA THR A 230 -16.48 12.83 3.37
C THR A 230 -16.48 11.51 4.15
N GLY A 231 -15.57 11.32 5.11
CA GLY A 231 -15.48 10.07 5.86
C GLY A 231 -14.31 10.02 6.85
N ALA A 232 -13.87 8.79 7.13
CA ALA A 232 -12.71 8.51 7.95
C ALA A 232 -11.40 8.82 7.20
N ALA A 233 -10.35 9.16 7.94
CA ALA A 233 -9.00 9.19 7.41
C ALA A 233 -8.37 7.80 7.44
N PHE A 234 -8.67 7.03 8.50
CA PHE A 234 -8.15 5.69 8.71
C PHE A 234 -9.24 4.80 9.31
N GLY A 235 -9.59 3.71 8.61
CA GLY A 235 -10.61 2.76 9.03
C GLY A 235 -10.04 1.35 9.21
N ALA A 236 -10.05 0.85 10.43
CA ALA A 236 -9.60 -0.49 10.78
C ALA A 236 -10.59 -1.19 11.72
N ASP A 237 -11.90 -1.00 11.46
CA ASP A 237 -12.96 -1.69 12.20
C ASP A 237 -12.75 -3.21 12.07
N ARG A 238 -12.81 -3.92 13.21
CA ARG A 238 -12.61 -5.37 13.33
C ARG A 238 -11.25 -5.89 12.86
N LEU A 239 -10.23 -5.02 12.78
CA LEU A 239 -8.84 -5.44 12.59
C LEU A 239 -8.43 -6.41 13.71
N GLU A 240 -7.73 -7.49 13.36
CA GLU A 240 -7.09 -8.38 14.32
C GLU A 240 -5.57 -8.38 14.10
N ALA A 241 -4.81 -7.76 15.00
CA ALA A 241 -3.34 -7.83 14.98
C ALA A 241 -2.86 -8.66 16.17
N LYS A 242 -1.99 -9.64 15.92
CA LYS A 242 -1.38 -10.42 17.02
C LYS A 242 -0.37 -9.59 17.83
N GLY A 243 0.17 -8.55 17.22
CA GLY A 243 1.05 -7.58 17.84
C GLY A 243 0.32 -6.32 18.33
N SER A 244 1.06 -5.22 18.36
CA SER A 244 0.62 -3.89 18.74
C SER A 244 0.16 -3.08 17.53
N PHE A 245 -0.54 -1.98 17.79
CA PHE A 245 -0.78 -0.93 16.82
C PHE A 245 -0.10 0.36 17.29
N PHE A 246 0.90 0.81 16.53
CA PHE A 246 1.63 2.06 16.75
C PHE A 246 1.10 3.16 15.82
N LEU A 247 0.65 4.25 16.43
CA LEU A 247 0.19 5.51 15.82
C LEU A 247 1.04 6.67 16.37
N ARG A 248 2.35 6.45 16.55
CA ARG A 248 3.21 7.47 17.16
C ARG A 248 3.43 8.64 16.22
N ASP A 249 3.33 9.85 16.74
CA ASP A 249 3.53 11.08 15.98
C ASP A 249 2.67 11.17 14.70
N VAL A 250 1.52 10.48 14.68
CA VAL A 250 0.58 10.49 13.56
C VAL A 250 -0.21 11.79 13.53
N GLU A 251 -0.43 12.35 12.35
CA GLU A 251 -1.41 13.41 12.12
C GLU A 251 -2.61 12.89 11.31
N ALA A 252 -3.80 12.89 11.91
CA ALA A 252 -5.03 12.48 11.22
C ALA A 252 -6.00 13.66 11.05
N HIS A 253 -6.50 13.84 9.83
CA HIS A 253 -7.53 14.80 9.46
C HIS A 253 -8.77 14.07 8.96
N GLY A 254 -9.65 13.73 9.89
CA GLY A 254 -10.76 12.81 9.71
C GLY A 254 -10.79 11.79 10.85
N GLU A 255 -11.88 11.04 10.96
CA GLU A 255 -12.01 10.02 12.00
C GLU A 255 -10.96 8.91 11.82
N VAL A 256 -10.32 8.50 12.91
CA VAL A 256 -9.60 7.22 13.02
C VAL A 256 -10.53 6.22 13.70
N ARG A 257 -10.86 5.11 13.03
CA ARG A 257 -11.87 4.13 13.45
C ARG A 257 -11.28 2.76 13.70
N LEU A 258 -11.46 2.24 14.91
CA LEU A 258 -10.96 0.95 15.41
C LEU A 258 -12.10 0.13 16.05
N LEU A 259 -13.34 0.26 15.54
CA LEU A 259 -14.51 -0.36 16.14
C LEU A 259 -14.36 -1.88 16.20
N GLY A 260 -14.34 -2.45 17.40
CA GLY A 260 -14.20 -3.90 17.60
C GLY A 260 -12.84 -4.46 17.16
N ALA A 261 -11.81 -3.62 17.02
CA ALA A 261 -10.46 -4.09 16.73
C ALA A 261 -9.89 -4.89 17.91
N LYS A 262 -8.98 -5.83 17.62
CA LYS A 262 -8.34 -6.69 18.61
C LYS A 262 -6.84 -6.67 18.44
N LEU A 263 -6.13 -6.29 19.50
CA LEU A 263 -4.68 -6.15 19.52
C LEU A 263 -4.09 -7.11 20.56
N GLY A 264 -3.16 -7.96 20.12
CA GLY A 264 -2.41 -8.83 21.02
C GLY A 264 -1.36 -8.09 21.86
N GLY A 265 -1.03 -6.86 21.47
CA GLY A 265 -0.13 -5.95 22.17
C GLY A 265 -0.79 -4.63 22.55
N ASN A 266 -0.04 -3.54 22.42
CA ASN A 266 -0.46 -2.21 22.83
C ASN A 266 -1.23 -1.48 21.72
N LEU A 267 -2.01 -0.49 22.10
CA LEU A 267 -2.39 0.63 21.24
C LEU A 267 -1.55 1.84 21.68
N ASP A 268 -0.67 2.34 20.82
CA ASP A 268 0.29 3.38 21.17
C ASP A 268 0.12 4.61 20.28
N CYS A 269 -0.54 5.64 20.82
CA CYS A 269 -0.80 6.91 20.15
C CYS A 269 0.06 8.05 20.75
N GLU A 270 1.29 7.74 21.19
CA GLU A 270 2.21 8.75 21.72
C GLU A 270 2.48 9.87 20.69
N GLY A 271 2.31 11.13 21.07
CA GLY A 271 2.53 12.28 20.18
C GLY A 271 1.47 12.49 19.09
N ALA A 272 0.47 11.61 18.99
CA ALA A 272 -0.51 11.65 17.90
C ALA A 272 -1.44 12.87 17.97
N THR A 273 -1.78 13.44 16.81
CA THR A 273 -2.78 14.50 16.64
C THR A 273 -3.98 13.97 15.85
N PHE A 274 -5.14 13.84 16.51
CA PHE A 274 -6.38 13.41 15.88
C PHE A 274 -7.35 14.57 15.73
N ASN A 275 -7.65 14.96 14.49
CA ASN A 275 -8.61 16.01 14.18
C ASN A 275 -9.87 15.41 13.57
N ALA A 276 -11.02 15.60 14.21
CA ALA A 276 -12.29 15.23 13.62
C ALA A 276 -12.51 15.97 12.29
N ALA A 277 -13.32 15.35 11.44
CA ALA A 277 -13.93 16.02 10.30
C ALA A 277 -14.49 17.39 10.71
N ARG A 278 -14.13 18.44 9.96
CA ARG A 278 -14.71 19.77 10.17
C ARG A 278 -16.12 19.75 9.60
N GLU A 279 -17.10 20.03 10.45
CA GLU A 279 -18.43 20.44 10.00
C GLU A 279 -18.42 21.96 9.84
N ASP A 280 -19.29 22.48 8.96
CA ASP A 280 -19.32 23.88 8.55
C ASP A 280 -19.20 24.87 9.73
N ALA A 281 -18.54 26.01 9.49
CA ALA A 281 -18.27 27.09 10.45
C ALA A 281 -17.19 26.82 11.53
N GLY A 282 -16.18 25.99 11.22
CA GLY A 282 -14.90 25.99 11.96
C GLY A 282 -14.95 25.35 13.35
N LYS A 283 -15.99 24.57 13.65
CA LYS A 283 -16.06 23.73 14.86
C LYS A 283 -15.92 22.26 14.49
N SER A 284 -14.93 21.59 15.07
CA SER A 284 -14.76 20.13 15.04
C SER A 284 -15.70 19.48 16.06
N ALA A 285 -16.87 19.01 15.63
CA ALA A 285 -17.86 18.35 16.49
C ALA A 285 -17.95 16.81 16.28
N GLY A 286 -17.28 16.30 15.25
CA GLY A 286 -17.23 14.88 14.92
C GLY A 286 -16.41 14.04 15.92
N VAL A 287 -16.45 12.73 15.72
CA VAL A 287 -15.51 11.81 16.39
C VAL A 287 -14.17 11.92 15.67
N ALA A 288 -13.10 12.21 16.42
CA ALA A 288 -11.73 12.21 15.91
C ALA A 288 -11.12 10.81 16.04
N PHE A 289 -11.43 10.12 17.14
CA PHE A 289 -10.92 8.79 17.43
C PHE A 289 -12.04 7.90 18.00
N GLY A 290 -12.46 6.91 17.23
CA GLY A 290 -13.51 5.96 17.62
C GLY A 290 -12.93 4.57 17.80
N ALA A 291 -12.95 4.04 19.01
CA ALA A 291 -12.43 2.72 19.33
C ALA A 291 -13.41 1.91 20.20
N ASP A 292 -14.72 2.13 20.01
CA ASP A 292 -15.73 1.35 20.72
C ASP A 292 -15.48 -0.17 20.53
N MET A 293 -15.66 -0.96 21.58
CA MET A 293 -15.42 -2.41 21.60
C MET A 293 -14.00 -2.85 21.25
N LEU A 294 -13.01 -1.94 21.26
CA LEU A 294 -11.60 -2.31 21.12
C LEU A 294 -11.16 -3.22 22.28
N GLU A 295 -10.47 -4.31 21.94
CA GLU A 295 -9.75 -5.16 22.89
C GLU A 295 -8.24 -5.00 22.67
N ALA A 296 -7.50 -4.60 23.70
CA ALA A 296 -6.04 -4.61 23.69
C ALA A 296 -5.50 -5.41 24.88
N LYS A 297 -4.75 -6.48 24.58
CA LYS A 297 -4.10 -7.31 25.61
C LYS A 297 -2.93 -6.60 26.30
N GLY A 298 -2.41 -5.55 25.68
CA GLY A 298 -1.43 -4.65 26.24
C GLY A 298 -2.05 -3.43 26.90
N SER A 299 -1.35 -2.32 26.78
CA SER A 299 -1.75 -1.00 27.28
C SER A 299 -2.31 -0.13 26.15
N PHE A 300 -3.10 0.88 26.51
CA PHE A 300 -3.46 1.98 25.62
C PHE A 300 -2.77 3.26 26.09
N PHE A 301 -1.86 3.78 25.26
CA PHE A 301 -1.15 5.03 25.48
C PHE A 301 -1.71 6.13 24.58
N LEU A 302 -2.14 7.21 25.20
CA LEU A 302 -2.48 8.47 24.55
C LEU A 302 -1.80 9.59 25.34
N ARG A 303 -0.53 9.84 25.04
CA ARG A 303 0.40 10.64 25.87
C ARG A 303 1.43 11.36 25.01
N GLY A 304 2.44 11.97 25.65
CA GLY A 304 3.59 12.52 24.93
C GLY A 304 3.25 13.75 24.10
N GLY A 305 2.26 14.54 24.55
CA GLY A 305 1.78 15.70 23.79
C GLY A 305 0.74 15.36 22.72
N ALA A 306 0.10 14.19 22.80
CA ALA A 306 -1.04 13.86 21.96
C ALA A 306 -2.14 14.92 22.04
N ARG A 307 -2.78 15.22 20.92
CA ARG A 307 -3.80 16.27 20.79
C ARG A 307 -5.04 15.75 20.10
N ILE A 308 -6.21 16.16 20.57
CA ILE A 308 -7.49 15.72 20.02
C ILE A 308 -8.38 16.92 19.80
N SER A 309 -8.78 17.13 18.55
CA SER A 309 -9.74 18.17 18.17
C SER A 309 -11.04 17.50 17.72
N GLY A 310 -11.93 17.24 18.67
CA GLY A 310 -13.17 16.50 18.46
C GLY A 310 -13.46 15.55 19.61
N ARG A 311 -14.33 14.57 19.38
CA ARG A 311 -14.70 13.58 20.39
C ARG A 311 -13.86 12.31 20.29
N ILE A 312 -13.61 11.67 21.43
CA ILE A 312 -13.13 10.29 21.53
C ILE A 312 -14.31 9.41 21.92
N SER A 313 -14.49 8.29 21.23
CA SER A 313 -15.46 7.26 21.60
C SER A 313 -14.72 5.99 22.03
N LEU A 314 -14.90 5.58 23.30
CA LEU A 314 -14.27 4.42 23.93
C LEU A 314 -15.30 3.52 24.62
N GLY A 315 -16.49 3.38 24.02
CA GLY A 315 -17.57 2.57 24.58
C GLY A 315 -17.19 1.09 24.62
N LEU A 316 -17.27 0.46 25.79
CA LEU A 316 -16.98 -0.98 25.98
C LEU A 316 -15.56 -1.39 25.57
N VAL A 317 -14.57 -0.52 25.76
CA VAL A 317 -13.15 -0.86 25.53
C VAL A 317 -12.62 -1.75 26.64
N GLU A 318 -11.85 -2.77 26.26
CA GLU A 318 -11.15 -3.69 27.15
C GLU A 318 -9.63 -3.51 27.01
N ILE A 319 -8.98 -2.94 28.05
CA ILE A 319 -7.51 -2.82 28.13
C ILE A 319 -7.03 -3.72 29.27
N HIS A 320 -6.16 -4.68 28.96
CA HIS A 320 -5.75 -5.70 29.94
C HIS A 320 -4.58 -5.25 30.82
N ARG A 321 -3.87 -4.19 30.43
CA ARG A 321 -2.81 -3.57 31.23
C ARG A 321 -3.20 -2.15 31.63
N GLU A 322 -2.48 -1.15 31.15
CA GLU A 322 -2.63 0.23 31.60
C GLU A 322 -3.35 1.08 30.55
N LEU A 323 -4.26 1.92 31.00
CA LEU A 323 -4.81 3.03 30.21
C LEU A 323 -4.11 4.31 30.67
N MET A 324 -3.30 4.91 29.81
CA MET A 324 -2.63 6.19 30.08
C MET A 324 -3.15 7.25 29.13
N MET A 325 -3.92 8.20 29.64
CA MET A 325 -4.42 9.35 28.88
C MET A 325 -3.88 10.65 29.47
N ALA A 326 -3.00 11.31 28.73
CA ALA A 326 -2.43 12.62 28.98
C ALA A 326 -2.35 13.37 27.65
N ALA A 327 -3.51 13.80 27.16
CA ALA A 327 -3.69 14.51 25.89
C ALA A 327 -4.40 15.84 26.10
N ASP A 328 -4.09 16.80 25.22
CA ASP A 328 -4.85 18.06 25.13
C ASP A 328 -6.11 17.79 24.29
N ILE A 329 -7.29 17.88 24.91
CA ILE A 329 -8.62 17.65 24.30
C ILE A 329 -9.41 18.96 24.27
#